data_AF-A0A4Y5Z896-F1
#
_entry.id   AF-A0A4Y5Z896-F1
#
_cell.length_a   1.000
_cell.length_b   1.000
_cell.length_c   1.000
_cell.angle_alpha   90.00
_cell.angle_beta   90.00
_cell.angle_gamma   90.00
#
_symmetry.space_group_name_H-M   'P 1'
#
loop_
_entity.id
_entity.type
_entity.pdbx_description
1 polymer ?
#
loop_
_entity_poly.entity_id
_entity_poly.type
_entity_poly.pdbx_seq_one_letter_code
_entity_poly.pdbx_strand_id
1 'polypeptide(L)' 'MHDTLTPRRTVALIALAWLAGGFLLLLLTPLSARSETLGWTPTFWLLLAPMSVLVAIKPRLPLDLLAALMRR' A
#
# COMPACT_ATOMS: atom_id res chain seq x y z
N MET A 1 -15.28 -21.14 -11.27
CA MET A 1 -14.39 -21.60 -10.18
C MET A 1 -14.25 -20.43 -9.21
N HIS A 2 -15.12 -20.33 -8.20
CA HIS A 2 -14.96 -19.30 -7.16
C HIS A 2 -13.90 -19.80 -6.18
N ASP A 3 -12.63 -19.58 -6.51
CA ASP A 3 -11.54 -19.80 -5.56
C ASP A 3 -11.80 -18.86 -4.37
N THR A 4 -12.24 -19.43 -3.26
CA THR A 4 -12.50 -18.68 -2.04
C THR A 4 -11.16 -18.19 -1.51
N LEU A 5 -10.81 -16.96 -1.88
CA LEU A 5 -9.62 -16.30 -1.36
C LEU A 5 -9.73 -16.24 0.16
N THR A 6 -8.68 -16.70 0.84
CA THR A 6 -8.64 -16.61 2.30
C THR A 6 -8.74 -15.13 2.72
N PRO A 7 -9.38 -14.80 3.85
CA PRO A 7 -9.56 -13.41 4.28
C PRO A 7 -8.25 -12.62 4.30
N ARG A 8 -7.15 -13.26 4.72
CA ARG A 8 -5.80 -12.66 4.72
C ARG A 8 -5.30 -12.31 3.33
N ARG A 9 -5.57 -13.14 2.31
CA ARG A 9 -5.20 -12.85 0.92
C ARG A 9 -6.00 -11.68 0.38
N THR A 10 -7.30 -11.63 0.66
CA THR A 10 -8.15 -10.51 0.24
C THR A 10 -7.67 -9.19 0.83
N VAL A 11 -7.37 -9.15 2.13
CA VAL A 11 -6.83 -7.93 2.78
C VAL A 11 -5.48 -7.54 2.17
N ALA A 12 -4.59 -8.51 1.91
CA ALA A 12 -3.31 -8.21 1.27
C ALA A 12 -3.47 -7.63 -0.14
N LEU A 13 -4.41 -8.16 -0.94
CA LEU A 13 -4.72 -7.63 -2.27
C LEU A 13 -5.30 -6.21 -2.21
N ILE A 14 -6.21 -5.96 -1.27
CA ILE A 14 -6.77 -4.62 -1.04
C ILE A 14 -5.65 -3.65 -0.63
N ALA A 15 -4.78 -4.06 0.30
CA ALA A 15 -3.65 -3.22 0.73
C ALA A 15 -2.67 -2.94 -0.42
N LEU A 16 -2.41 -3.90 -1.31
CA LEU A 16 -1.58 -3.69 -2.50
C LEU A 16 -2.23 -2.77 -3.51
N ALA A 17 -3.53 -2.94 -3.79
CA ALA A 17 -4.28 -2.05 -4.69
C ALA A 17 -4.33 -0.62 -4.14
N TRP A 18 -4.51 -0.47 -2.82
CA TRP A 18 -4.42 0.82 -2.15
C TRP A 18 -3.03 1.41 -2.29
N LEU A 19 -1.96 0.67 -1.98
CA LEU A 19 -0.60 1.17 -2.07
C LEU A 19 -0.24 1.62 -3.50
N ALA A 20 -0.66 0.85 -4.51
CA ALA A 20 -0.47 1.20 -5.93
C ALA A 20 -1.26 2.45 -6.32
N GLY A 21 -2.55 2.53 -5.95
CA GLY A 21 -3.38 3.71 -6.21
C GLY A 21 -2.88 4.96 -5.48
N GLY A 22 -2.44 4.81 -4.24
CA GLY A 22 -1.86 5.87 -3.43
C GLY A 22 -0.54 6.39 -4.00
N PHE A 23 0.34 5.49 -4.43
CA PHE A 23 1.57 5.86 -5.13
C PHE A 23 1.28 6.60 -6.44
N LEU A 24 0.35 6.08 -7.26
CA LEU A 24 -0.05 6.72 -8.51
C LEU A 24 -0.64 8.11 -8.29
N LEU A 25 -1.49 8.29 -7.27
CA LEU A 25 -2.04 9.59 -6.90
C LEU A 25 -0.93 10.57 -6.49
N LEU A 26 0.03 10.14 -5.68
CA LEU A 26 1.16 10.99 -5.30
C LEU A 26 2.08 11.33 -6.48
N LEU A 27 2.16 10.44 -7.48
CA LEU A 27 2.96 10.67 -8.69
C LEU A 27 2.27 11.65 -9.65
N LEU A 28 0.95 11.50 -9.83
CA LEU A 28 0.16 12.27 -10.81
C LEU A 28 -0.31 13.62 -10.27
N THR A 29 -0.54 13.71 -8.96
CA THR A 29 -0.91 14.96 -8.31
C THR A 29 0.22 15.37 -7.36
N PRO A 30 0.79 16.58 -7.51
CA PRO A 30 1.71 17.13 -6.53
C PRO A 30 0.92 17.54 -5.29
N LEU A 31 0.37 16.55 -4.59
CA LEU A 31 -0.24 16.70 -3.29
C LEU A 31 0.90 17.08 -2.35
N SER A 32 0.81 18.27 -1.77
CA SER A 32 1.76 18.70 -0.74
C SER A 32 1.83 17.61 0.33
N ALA A 33 3.03 17.09 0.60
CA ALA A 33 3.26 16.03 1.61
C ALA A 33 2.75 16.44 3.01
N ARG A 34 2.55 17.75 3.21
CA ARG A 34 1.92 18.37 4.37
C ARG A 34 0.77 19.24 3.89
N SER A 35 -0.45 18.89 4.29
CA SER A 35 -1.60 19.77 4.14
C SER A 35 -1.64 20.70 5.35
N GLU A 36 -1.79 22.00 5.15
CA GLU A 36 -1.95 22.95 6.26
C GLU A 36 -3.31 22.78 6.97
N THR A 37 -4.30 22.18 6.30
CA THR A 37 -5.65 21.95 6.86
C THR A 37 -5.82 20.59 7.55
N LEU A 38 -5.02 19.58 7.17
CA LEU A 38 -5.10 18.20 7.69
C LEU A 38 -3.82 17.72 8.40
N GLY A 39 -2.75 18.54 8.38
CA GLY A 39 -1.43 18.20 8.92
C GLY A 39 -0.55 17.35 7.97
N TRP A 40 0.46 16.67 8.53
CA TRP A 40 1.09 15.51 7.90
C TRP A 40 -0.03 14.56 7.54
N THR A 41 -0.22 14.07 6.31
CA THR A 41 -1.02 12.83 6.18
C THR A 41 -1.17 12.16 4.82
N PRO A 42 -1.05 12.79 3.63
CA PRO A 42 -1.36 12.07 2.38
C PRO A 42 -0.43 10.88 2.18
N THR A 43 0.86 11.09 2.34
CA THR A 43 1.89 10.05 2.28
C THR A 43 1.70 8.98 3.35
N PHE A 44 1.26 9.36 4.55
CA PHE A 44 0.97 8.41 5.63
C PHE A 44 -0.23 7.51 5.28
N TRP A 45 -1.36 8.07 4.90
CA TRP A 45 -2.58 7.30 4.59
C TRP A 45 -2.46 6.50 3.30
N LEU A 46 -1.77 7.04 2.29
CA LEU A 46 -1.68 6.41 0.98
C LEU A 46 -0.57 5.36 0.89
N LEU A 47 0.50 5.49 1.67
CA LEU A 47 1.63 4.55 1.66
C LEU A 47 1.79 3.84 3.00
N LEU A 48 2.00 4.57 4.09
CA LEU A 48 2.38 3.97 5.37
C LEU A 48 1.28 3.08 5.98
N ALA A 49 0.01 3.50 5.90
CA ALA A 49 -1.13 2.73 6.37
C ALA A 49 -1.27 1.38 5.62
N PRO A 50 -1.36 1.32 4.28
CA PRO A 50 -1.39 0.04 3.58
C PRO A 50 -0.11 -0.79 3.77
N MET A 51 1.07 -0.17 3.89
CA MET A 51 2.31 -0.88 4.22
C MET A 51 2.24 -1.56 5.58
N SER A 52 1.71 -0.86 6.60
CA SER A 52 1.57 -1.40 7.96
C SER A 52 0.64 -2.62 8.00
N VAL A 53 -0.42 -2.63 7.19
CA VAL A 53 -1.33 -3.78 7.04
C VAL A 53 -0.59 -4.98 6.45
N LEU A 54 0.22 -4.78 5.41
CA LEU A 54 1.03 -5.85 4.82
C LEU A 54 2.05 -6.42 5.82
N VAL A 55 2.71 -5.56 6.59
CA VAL A 55 3.64 -5.96 7.65
C VAL A 55 2.92 -6.75 8.75
N ALA A 56 1.72 -6.32 9.17
CA ALA A 56 0.91 -7.02 10.17
C ALA A 56 0.47 -8.42 9.72
N ILE A 57 0.21 -8.60 8.42
CA ILE A 57 -0.12 -9.92 7.85
C ILE A 57 1.12 -10.81 7.77
N LYS A 58 2.22 -10.27 7.23
CA LYS A 58 3.51 -10.96 7.15
C LYS A 58 4.63 -9.91 7.09
N PRO A 59 5.52 -9.84 8.10
CA PRO A 59 6.47 -8.73 8.25
C PRO A 59 7.40 -8.52 7.05
N ARG A 60 7.79 -9.61 6.40
CA ARG A 60 8.70 -9.59 5.23
C ARG A 60 7.98 -9.45 3.89
N LEU A 61 6.65 -9.52 3.85
CA LEU A 61 5.88 -9.45 2.62
C LEU A 61 6.18 -8.22 1.76
N PRO A 62 6.24 -6.97 2.27
CA PRO A 62 6.53 -5.82 1.43
C PRO A 62 7.94 -5.86 0.83
N LEU A 63 8.93 -6.32 1.60
CA LEU A 63 10.31 -6.50 1.13
C LEU A 63 10.41 -7.62 0.10
N ASP A 64 9.73 -8.75 0.33
CA ASP A 64 9.69 -9.88 -0.59
C ASP A 64 9.06 -9.47 -1.93
N LEU A 65 7.98 -8.67 -1.90
CA LEU A 65 7.31 -8.15 -3.09
C LEU A 65 8.17 -7.12 -3.83
N LEU A 66 8.83 -6.21 -3.12
CA LEU A 66 9.77 -5.27 -3.71
C LEU A 66 10.95 -6.00 -4.36
N ALA A 67 11.52 -6.99 -3.67
CA ALA A 67 12.59 -7.83 -4.20
C ALA A 67 12.14 -8.71 -5.38
N ALA A 68 10.85 -9.07 -5.46
CA ALA A 68 10.28 -9.76 -6.61
C ALA A 68 10.09 -8.80 -7.80
N LEU A 69 9.68 -7.55 -7.54
CA LEU A 69 9.54 -6.51 -8.57
C LEU A 69 10.91 -6.11 -9.15
N MET A 70 11.94 -5.96 -8.33
CA MET A 70 13.30 -5.61 -8.76
C MET A 70 14.05 -6.76 -9.45
N ARG A 71 13.55 -8.00 -9.35
CA ARG A 71 14.10 -9.17 -10.04
C ARG A 71 13.46 -9.43 -11.41
N ARG A 72 12.47 -8.61 -11.80
CA ARG A 72 11.89 -8.57 -13.15
C ARG A 72 12.65 -7.60 -14.02
#